data_AF-M5EMV0-F1
#
_entry.id   AF-M5EMV0-F1
#
_cell.length_a   1.000
_cell.length_b   1.000
_cell.length_c   1.000
_cell.angle_alpha   90.00
_cell.angle_beta   90.00
_cell.angle_gamma   90.00
#
_symmetry.space_group_name_H-M   'P 1'
#
loop_
_entity.id
_entity.type
_entity.pdbx_description
1 polymer ?
#
loop_
_entity_poly.entity_id
_entity_poly.type
_entity_poly.pdbx_seq_one_letter_code
_entity_poly.pdbx_strand_id
1 'polypeptide(L)' 'MYKWRHLVENFFCHLKAFRRIATRYEKTDACFAGLLNLVTAFLAIR' A
#
# COMPACT_ATOMS: atom_id res chain seq x y z
N MET A 1 -16.84 3.06 18.04
CA MET A 1 -16.41 1.87 17.26
C MET A 1 -15.89 2.18 15.83
N TYR A 2 -16.05 3.39 15.28
CA TYR A 2 -15.53 3.76 13.94
C TYR A 2 -14.14 4.42 13.94
N LYS A 3 -13.68 4.90 15.10
CA LYS A 3 -12.49 5.77 15.22
C LYS A 3 -11.19 5.13 14.71
N TRP A 4 -11.07 3.80 14.83
CA TRP A 4 -9.88 3.05 14.42
C TRP A 4 -9.91 2.62 12.96
N ARG A 5 -11.10 2.44 12.36
CA ARG A 5 -11.23 1.99 10.97
C ARG A 5 -10.71 3.02 9.98
N HIS A 6 -10.94 4.30 10.26
CA HIS A 6 -10.47 5.39 9.42
C HIS A 6 -8.94 5.40 9.23
N LEU A 7 -8.16 5.03 10.25
CA LEU A 7 -6.69 4.96 10.15
C LEU A 7 -6.24 3.88 9.15
N VAL A 8 -6.91 2.73 9.20
CA VAL A 8 -6.66 1.60 8.29
C VAL A 8 -7.12 1.95 6.87
N GLU A 9 -8.28 2.58 6.73
CA GLU A 9 -8.79 3.04 5.43
C GLU A 9 -7.88 4.10 4.80
N ASN A 10 -7.34 5.03 5.60
CA ASN A 10 -6.41 6.04 5.12
C ASN A 10 -5.09 5.42 4.63
N PHE A 11 -4.58 4.41 5.35
CA PHE A 11 -3.41 3.63 4.93
C PHE A 11 -3.66 2.91 3.59
N PHE A 12 -4.80 2.24 3.44
CA PHE A 12 -5.18 1.58 2.19
C PHE A 12 -5.50 2.56 1.05
N CYS A 13 -5.99 3.75 1.36
CA CYS A 13 -6.21 4.82 0.40
C CYS A 13 -4.88 5.27 -0.22
N HIS A 14 -3.87 5.54 0.63
CA HIS A 14 -2.53 5.86 0.18
C HIS A 14 -1.86 4.71 -0.58
N LEU A 15 -2.03 3.45 -0.15
CA LEU A 15 -1.53 2.29 -0.90
C LEU A 15 -2.18 2.17 -2.29
N LYS A 16 -3.48 2.45 -2.41
CA LYS A 16 -4.21 2.41 -3.69
C LYS A 16 -3.88 3.59 -4.60
N ALA A 17 -3.35 4.70 -4.08
CA ALA A 17 -2.85 5.80 -4.91
C ALA A 17 -1.69 5.35 -5.83
N PHE A 18 -0.93 4.33 -5.43
CA PHE A 18 0.07 3.71 -6.28
C PHE A 18 -0.59 2.76 -7.29
N ARG A 19 -0.90 3.29 -8.48
CA ARG A 19 -1.57 2.56 -9.57
C ARG A 19 -0.93 1.19 -9.85
N ARG A 20 0.41 1.10 -9.78
CA ARG A 20 1.19 -0.12 -10.00
C ARG A 20 0.88 -1.24 -8.99
N ILE A 21 0.64 -0.88 -7.73
CA ILE A 21 0.23 -1.80 -6.66
C ILE A 21 -1.25 -2.17 -6.81
N ALA A 22 -2.12 -1.17 -7.07
CA ALA A 22 -3.56 -1.35 -7.14
C ALA A 22 -4.00 -2.29 -8.28
N THR A 23 -3.29 -2.26 -9.41
CA THR A 23 -3.63 -3.03 -10.62
C THR A 23 -2.77 -4.27 -10.82
N ARG A 24 -1.87 -4.59 -9.87
CA ARG A 24 -0.97 -5.76 -9.96
C ARG A 24 -0.23 -5.85 -11.31
N TYR A 25 0.43 -4.77 -11.73
CA TYR A 25 1.22 -4.79 -12.98
C TYR A 25 2.45 -5.70 -12.92
N GLU A 26 2.91 -6.05 -11.72
CA GLU A 26 4.12 -6.85 -11.55
C GLU A 26 3.86 -8.31 -11.91
N LYS A 27 4.65 -8.84 -12.85
CA LYS A 27 4.54 -10.22 -13.35
C LYS A 27 5.03 -11.28 -12.36
N THR A 28 5.84 -10.88 -11.39
CA THR A 28 6.44 -11.76 -10.38
C THR A 28 6.01 -11.32 -8.99
N ASP A 29 5.51 -12.26 -8.17
CA ASP A 29 5.08 -12.01 -6.80
C ASP A 29 6.18 -11.41 -5.91
N ALA A 30 7.44 -11.79 -6.12
CA ALA A 30 8.58 -11.22 -5.41
C ALA A 30 8.74 -9.72 -5.68
N CYS A 31 8.53 -9.27 -6.92
CA CYS A 31 8.63 -7.85 -7.28
C CYS A 31 7.43 -7.07 -6.74
N PHE A 32 6.23 -7.67 -6.76
CA PHE A 32 5.05 -7.10 -6.13
C PHE A 32 5.26 -6.92 -4.60
N ALA A 33 5.76 -7.95 -3.92
CA ALA A 33 6.05 -7.91 -2.49
C ALA A 33 7.14 -6.88 -2.15
N GLY A 34 8.19 -6.79 -2.98
CA GLY A 34 9.24 -5.77 -2.84
C GLY A 34 8.69 -4.35 -2.95
N LEU A 35 7.85 -4.09 -3.96
CA LEU A 35 7.22 -2.78 -4.16
C LEU A 35 6.26 -2.43 -3.02
N LEU A 36 5.50 -3.41 -2.52
CA LEU A 36 4.61 -3.25 -1.37
C LEU A 36 5.41 -2.89 -0.11
N ASN A 37 6.52 -3.57 0.15
CA ASN A 37 7.37 -3.29 1.31
C ASN A 37 7.99 -1.90 1.23
N LEU A 38 8.45 -1.50 0.03
CA LEU A 38 9.06 -0.20 -0.21
C LEU A 38 8.04 0.94 -0.02
N VAL A 39 6.82 0.79 -0.54
CA VAL A 39 5.74 1.77 -0.34
C VAL A 39 5.28 1.81 1.11
N THR A 40 5.19 0.66 1.78
CA THR A 40 4.85 0.60 3.21
C THR A 40 5.90 1.32 4.06
N ALA A 41 7.19 1.09 3.79
CA ALA A 41 8.29 1.78 4.46
C ALA A 41 8.25 3.30 4.20
N PHE A 42 8.01 3.70 2.95
CA PHE A 42 7.85 5.12 2.60
C PHE A 42 6.68 5.78 3.35
N LEU A 43 5.55 5.07 3.48
CA LEU A 43 4.39 5.58 4.20
C LEU A 43 4.58 5.62 5.72
N ALA A 44 5.45 4.75 6.26
CA ALA A 44 5.80 4.73 7.68
C ALA A 44 6.81 5.80 8.07
N ILE A 45 7.64 6.26 7.13
CA ILE A 45 8.61 7.36 7.32
C ILE A 45 7.93 8.74 7.21
N ARG A 46 6.79 8.80 6.51
CA ARG A 46 5.98 10.01 6.32
C ARG A 46 5.15 10.34 7.56
#